data_AF-A0A174K6V7-F1
#
_entry.id   AF-A0A174K6V7-F1
#
_cell.length_a   1.000
_cell.length_b   1.000
_cell.length_c   1.000
_cell.angle_alpha   90.00
_cell.angle_beta   90.00
_cell.angle_gamma   90.00
#
_symmetry.space_group_name_H-M   'P 1'
#
loop_
_entity.id
_entity.type
_entity.pdbx_description
1 polymer ?
#
loop_
_entity_poly.entity_id
_entity_poly.type
_entity_poly.pdbx_seq_one_letter_code
_entity_poly.pdbx_strand_id
1 'polypeptide(L)'
;MKEKRGRVHMRVVKRNGKFEDFQIQKLERSIKNSASDINIVFNNSDIKLLCNEIMKELSVACKDNDLTSSYEIVGVTLSVLKNNNFGKVINSYLGI
;
A
#
# COMPACT_ATOMS: atom_id res chain seq x y z
N MET A 1 -9.34 31.13 -6.21
CA MET A 1 -8.57 30.24 -5.31
C MET A 1 -8.50 28.88 -5.98
N LYS A 2 -7.31 28.36 -6.29
CA LYS A 2 -7.18 27.03 -6.90
C LYS A 2 -7.40 25.98 -5.81
N GLU A 3 -8.38 25.11 -5.98
CA GLU A 3 -8.56 23.91 -5.15
C GLU A 3 -7.24 23.15 -5.06
N LYS A 4 -6.66 23.09 -3.86
CA LYS A 4 -5.60 22.14 -3.56
C LYS A 4 -6.25 20.76 -3.66
N ARG A 5 -6.08 20.05 -4.78
CA ARG A 5 -6.30 18.60 -4.85
C ARG A 5 -5.60 17.98 -3.65
N GLY A 6 -6.38 17.47 -2.70
CA GLY A 6 -5.91 17.00 -1.40
C GLY A 6 -4.86 15.91 -1.58
N ARG A 7 -3.59 16.27 -1.43
CA ARG A 7 -2.54 15.28 -1.17
C ARG A 7 -2.75 14.85 0.27
N VAL A 8 -3.24 13.63 0.48
CA VAL A 8 -3.13 12.96 1.77
C VAL A 8 -1.63 12.86 2.06
N HIS A 9 -1.16 13.62 3.04
CA HIS A 9 0.26 13.68 3.39
C HIS A 9 0.52 12.70 4.54
N MET A 10 0.64 11.42 4.20
CA MET A 10 0.90 10.38 5.19
C MET A 10 2.40 10.21 5.39
N ARG A 11 2.86 10.16 6.65
CA ARG A 11 4.24 9.83 7.00
C ARG A 11 4.34 8.39 7.46
N VAL A 12 5.45 7.74 7.11
CA VAL A 12 5.73 6.34 7.41
C VAL A 12 6.89 6.25 8.39
N VAL A 13 6.66 5.63 9.54
CA VAL A 13 7.73 5.15 10.43
C VAL A 13 8.26 3.83 9.90
N LYS A 14 9.55 3.81 9.57
CA LYS A 14 10.28 2.61 9.15
C LYS A 14 10.64 1.76 10.35
N ARG A 15 11.01 0.49 10.09
CA ARG A 15 11.46 -0.45 11.14
C ARG A 15 12.65 0.06 11.96
N ASN A 16 13.50 0.91 11.36
CA ASN A 16 14.64 1.53 12.02
C ASN A 16 14.31 2.88 12.71
N GLY A 17 13.03 3.23 12.83
CA GLY A 17 12.57 4.47 13.45
C GLY A 17 12.67 5.73 12.58
N LYS A 18 13.19 5.64 11.34
CA LYS A 18 13.23 6.78 10.42
C LYS A 18 11.83 7.11 9.90
N PHE A 19 11.59 8.40 9.66
CA PHE A 19 10.37 8.90 9.05
C PHE A 19 10.61 9.20 7.57
N GLU A 20 9.65 8.84 6.72
CA GLU A 20 9.61 9.25 5.31
C GLU A 20 8.19 9.59 4.88
N ASP A 21 8.05 10.35 3.81
CA ASP A 21 6.73 10.55 3.19
C ASP A 21 6.28 9.25 2.51
N PHE A 22 5.01 8.91 2.70
CA PHE A 22 4.38 7.82 1.98
C PHE A 22 4.38 8.14 0.48
N GLN A 23 4.81 7.17 -0.33
CA GLN A 23 4.84 7.27 -1.78
C GLN A 23 4.06 6.10 -2.37
N ILE A 24 2.90 6.40 -2.96
CA ILE A 24 2.05 5.37 -3.59
C ILE A 24 2.79 4.57 -4.67
N GLN A 25 3.75 5.19 -5.38
CA GLN A 25 4.56 4.51 -6.39
C GLN A 25 5.46 3.41 -5.80
N LYS A 26 5.85 3.51 -4.52
CA LYS A 26 6.57 2.43 -3.83
C LYS A 26 5.64 1.24 -3.59
N LEU A 27 4.40 1.49 -3.16
CA LEU A 27 3.39 0.46 -2.96
C LEU A 27 3.04 -0.23 -4.29
N GLU A 28 2.77 0.54 -5.34
CA GLU A 28 2.48 0.02 -6.69
C GLU A 28 3.59 -0.93 -7.17
N ARG A 29 4.86 -0.50 -7.07
CA ARG A 29 6.01 -1.32 -7.47
C ARG A 29 6.13 -2.58 -6.62
N SER A 30 5.95 -2.48 -5.30
CA SER A 30 6.04 -3.63 -4.41
C SER A 30 5.02 -4.70 -4.75
N ILE A 31 3.76 -4.30 -5.01
CA ILE A 31 2.68 -5.24 -5.39
C ILE A 31 2.96 -5.85 -6.77
N LYS A 32 3.34 -5.03 -7.76
CA LYS A 32 3.66 -5.51 -9.12
C LYS A 32 4.81 -6.52 -9.12
N ASN A 33 5.90 -6.22 -8.42
CA ASN A 33 7.05 -7.10 -8.35
C ASN A 33 6.68 -8.43 -7.70
N SER A 34 5.97 -8.39 -6.57
CA SER A 34 5.54 -9.61 -5.86
C SER A 34 4.60 -10.49 -6.70
N ALA A 35 3.73 -9.88 -7.51
CA ALA A 35 2.90 -10.64 -8.43
C ALA A 35 3.74 -11.24 -9.57
N SER A 36 4.66 -10.46 -10.12
CA SER A 36 5.56 -10.89 -11.20
C SER A 36 6.45 -12.06 -10.80
N ASP A 37 6.94 -12.08 -9.57
CA ASP A 37 7.79 -13.14 -9.02
C ASP A 37 7.09 -14.52 -9.04
N ILE A 38 5.75 -14.53 -9.07
CA ILE A 38 4.92 -15.74 -9.18
C ILE A 38 4.14 -15.82 -10.50
N ASN A 39 4.59 -15.10 -11.53
CA ASN A 39 4.00 -15.07 -12.87
C ASN A 39 2.55 -14.56 -12.94
N ILE A 40 2.11 -13.74 -11.97
CA ILE A 40 0.84 -13.02 -12.02
C ILE A 40 1.09 -11.61 -12.54
N VAL A 41 0.30 -11.21 -13.54
CA VAL A 41 0.39 -9.87 -14.12
C VAL A 41 -0.85 -9.07 -13.75
N PHE A 42 -0.65 -8.03 -12.94
CA PHE A 42 -1.68 -7.03 -12.71
C PHE A 42 -1.70 -6.00 -13.84
N ASN A 43 -2.89 -5.71 -14.36
CA ASN A 43 -3.06 -4.58 -15.26
C ASN A 43 -3.09 -3.26 -14.48
N ASN A 44 -3.13 -2.13 -15.21
CA ASN A 44 -3.13 -0.80 -14.58
C ASN A 44 -4.40 -0.51 -13.76
N SER A 45 -5.54 -1.09 -14.12
CA SER A 45 -6.80 -0.96 -13.38
C SER A 45 -6.74 -1.73 -12.06
N ASP A 46 -6.22 -2.97 -12.06
CA ASP A 46 -6.08 -3.79 -10.85
C ASP A 46 -5.20 -3.06 -9.82
N ILE A 47 -4.06 -2.54 -10.26
CA ILE A 47 -3.13 -1.81 -9.37
C ILE A 47 -3.75 -0.55 -8.81
N LYS A 48 -4.47 0.22 -9.63
CA LYS A 48 -5.18 1.42 -9.16
C LYS A 48 -6.25 1.06 -8.14
N LEU A 49 -7.03 0.00 -8.38
CA LEU A 49 -8.05 -0.47 -7.45
C LEU A 49 -7.41 -0.84 -6.10
N LEU A 50 -6.41 -1.72 -6.12
CA LEU A 50 -5.72 -2.18 -4.91
C LEU A 50 -5.09 -1.01 -4.14
N CYS A 51 -4.38 -0.12 -4.82
CA CYS A 51 -3.74 1.02 -4.15
C CYS A 51 -4.77 2.00 -3.56
N ASN A 52 -5.89 2.25 -4.24
CA ASN A 52 -6.95 3.11 -3.72
C ASN A 52 -7.61 2.50 -2.49
N GLU A 53 -7.85 1.20 -2.47
CA GLU A 53 -8.41 0.50 -1.31
C GLU A 53 -7.44 0.52 -0.13
N ILE A 54 -6.15 0.24 -0.36
CA ILE A 54 -5.12 0.32 0.68
C ILE A 54 -5.02 1.74 1.24
N MET A 55 -5.03 2.76 0.40
CA MET A 55 -5.00 4.16 0.85
C MET A 55 -6.24 4.52 1.68
N LYS A 56 -7.41 4.04 1.27
CA LYS A 56 -8.66 4.23 2.01
C LYS A 56 -8.58 3.56 3.39
N GLU A 57 -8.17 2.30 3.45
CA GLU A 57 -8.02 1.58 4.73
C GLU A 57 -6.96 2.22 5.64
N LEU A 58 -5.81 2.61 5.09
CA LEU A 58 -4.77 3.33 5.85
C LEU A 58 -5.29 4.68 6.37
N SER A 59 -6.06 5.42 5.58
CA SER A 59 -6.64 6.70 6.04
C SER A 59 -7.61 6.54 7.21
N VAL A 60 -8.29 5.40 7.32
CA VAL A 60 -9.18 5.08 8.44
C VAL A 60 -8.39 4.63 9.68
N ALA A 61 -7.28 3.93 9.47
CA ALA A 61 -6.39 3.47 10.54
C ALA A 61 -5.53 4.61 11.12
N CYS A 62 -5.05 5.53 10.28
CA CYS A 62 -4.20 6.66 10.65
C CYS A 62 -5.03 7.83 11.24
N LYS A 63 -5.70 7.61 12.37
CA LYS A 63 -6.49 8.67 13.03
C LYS A 63 -5.64 9.77 13.67
N ASP A 64 -4.35 9.50 13.93
CA ASP A 64 -3.44 10.42 14.60
C ASP A 64 -2.33 10.94 13.67
N ASN A 65 -2.36 12.24 13.38
CA ASN A 65 -1.29 13.01 12.72
C ASN A 65 -0.80 12.48 11.35
N ASP A 66 -1.66 11.82 10.59
CA ASP A 66 -1.33 11.21 9.30
C ASP A 66 -0.11 10.26 9.39
N LEU A 67 0.12 9.63 10.54
CA LEU A 67 1.26 8.76 10.78
C LEU A 67 0.85 7.29 10.63
N THR A 68 1.63 6.54 9.85
CA THR A 68 1.53 5.08 9.74
C THR A 68 2.90 4.44 9.94
N SER A 69 2.91 3.15 10.19
CA SER A 69 4.13 2.33 10.22
C SER A 69 4.26 1.47 8.97
N SER A 70 5.50 1.04 8.67
CA SER A 70 5.72 0.05 7.61
C SER A 70 4.98 -1.28 7.88
N TYR A 71 4.69 -1.61 9.15
CA TYR A 71 3.95 -2.82 9.51
C TYR A 71 2.45 -2.69 9.20
N GLU A 72 1.86 -1.53 9.46
CA GLU A 72 0.45 -1.27 9.11
C GLU A 72 0.23 -1.28 7.61
N ILE A 73 1.13 -0.64 6.84
CA ILE A 73 1.07 -0.69 5.37
C ILE A 73 1.08 -2.14 4.88
N VAL A 74 1.98 -2.98 5.43
CA VAL A 74 2.03 -4.40 5.08
C VAL A 74 0.72 -5.08 5.46
N GLY A 75 0.25 -4.94 6.70
CA GLY A 75 -0.98 -5.59 7.18
C GLY A 75 -2.22 -5.24 6.36
N VAL A 76 -2.41 -3.95 6.06
CA VAL A 76 -3.51 -3.48 5.19
C VAL A 76 -3.35 -4.03 3.78
N THR A 77 -2.13 -4.03 3.23
CA THR A 77 -1.89 -4.60 1.88
C THR A 77 -2.26 -6.09 1.82
N LEU A 78 -1.92 -6.86 2.85
CA LEU A 78 -2.30 -8.28 2.93
C LEU A 78 -3.82 -8.46 3.00
N SER A 79 -4.50 -7.65 3.81
CA SER A 79 -5.97 -7.64 3.93
C SER A 79 -6.62 -7.39 2.57
N VAL A 80 -6.21 -6.31 1.89
CA VAL A 80 -6.76 -5.92 0.58
C VAL A 80 -6.49 -6.97 -0.49
N LEU A 81 -5.27 -7.53 -0.56
CA LEU A 81 -4.95 -8.61 -1.50
C LEU A 81 -5.83 -9.84 -1.25
N LYS A 82 -6.04 -10.22 0.01
CA LYS A 82 -6.92 -11.34 0.37
C LYS A 82 -8.37 -11.07 -0.03
N ASN A 83 -8.88 -9.89 0.28
CA ASN A 83 -10.28 -9.50 0.01
C ASN A 83 -10.58 -9.41 -1.50
N ASN A 84 -9.57 -9.13 -2.31
CA ASN A 84 -9.66 -9.09 -3.78
C ASN A 84 -9.31 -10.44 -4.45
N ASN A 85 -9.28 -11.56 -3.69
CA ASN A 85 -8.93 -12.90 -4.19
C ASN A 85 -7.49 -13.06 -4.75
N PHE A 86 -6.57 -12.15 -4.40
CA PHE A 86 -5.16 -12.21 -4.76
C PHE A 86 -4.28 -12.79 -3.64
N GLY A 87 -4.84 -13.69 -2.82
CA GLY A 87 -4.14 -14.31 -1.70
C GLY A 87 -2.85 -15.04 -2.09
N LYS A 88 -2.72 -15.51 -3.33
CA LYS A 88 -1.49 -16.14 -3.85
C LYS A 88 -0.28 -15.19 -3.86
N VAL A 89 -0.51 -13.87 -3.98
CA VAL A 89 0.54 -12.83 -4.02
C VAL A 89 1.11 -12.56 -2.62
N ILE A 90 0.40 -12.92 -1.56
CA ILE A 90 0.77 -12.60 -0.17
C ILE A 90 2.15 -13.16 0.22
N ASN A 91 2.41 -14.43 -0.08
CA ASN A 91 3.67 -15.07 0.28
C ASN A 91 4.85 -14.39 -0.43
N SER A 92 4.71 -14.14 -1.73
CA SER A 92 5.71 -13.41 -2.50
C SER A 92 5.93 -11.98 -1.98
N TYR A 93 4.85 -11.30 -1.56
CA TYR A 93 4.93 -9.95 -1.00
C TYR A 93 5.67 -9.91 0.36
N LEU A 94 5.52 -10.97 1.15
CA LEU A 94 6.25 -11.15 2.40
C LEU A 94 7.69 -11.65 2.19
N GLY A 95 8.02 -12.13 1.00
CA GLY A 95 9.31 -12.74 0.68
C GLY A 95 9.51 -14.09 1.36
N ILE A 96 8.44 -14.88 1.50
CA ILE A 96 8.43 -16.21 2.14
C ILE A 96 7.89 -17.30 1.22
#